data_AF-A0A7Z9TY73-F1
#
_entry.id   AF-A0A7Z9TY73-F1
#
_cell.length_a   1.000
_cell.length_b   1.000
_cell.length_c   1.000
_cell.angle_alpha   90.00
_cell.angle_beta   90.00
_cell.angle_gamma   90.00
#
_symmetry.space_group_name_H-M   'P 1'
#
loop_
_entity.id
_entity.type
_entity.pdbx_description
1 polymer ?
#
loop_
_entity_poly.entity_id
_entity_poly.type
_entity_poly.pdbx_seq_one_letter_code
_entity_poly.pdbx_strand_id
1 'polypeptide(L)'
;MIKPTLVFCTLLALGAMLFTSSYADKSEDYAGQLRGPDVVSWYAGGGGGLDMNLYGQQDGVNAFAFGTTSCNFGDMVADWFSGTNRIPVIAQTCYRLKDGRFEQIGTAWLKHSFCAVSEPGCGNCQATNCSTLGIGCADTYWAGLNADAVAPRSAINAFTGYYDYPFFISPSGDNSMRGKLQIKETDTDPAFNADAMYFIEAQYVSPDDAEWGNQDNNASYRMVNFVTAINPNPVSSTQVTQPAINAWKFFDPLVDLREVRVPEEGLLNIAVRVYDNQDGTWQYEYAVHNLNSDRSIQSFSIPLGDCVTISNIGFNDVDYHSGEVLDGTDWTPTVTQTEVTWSTVDYDTNQWANAIRWGTTFSFWFTADHGPQNVDLTLGLFKPGAEPSVIHTAAAPSCPSNCIGDVDGSGSVNVADLLAIVSVWGTNDPTGDVTGDGIVNVADILAVMADWNCV
;
A
#
# COMPACT_ATOMS: atom_id res chain seq x y z
N MET A 1 32.15 -34.06 38.32
CA MET A 1 31.58 -34.79 37.16
C MET A 1 30.37 -33.99 36.73
N ILE A 2 30.55 -33.21 35.66
CA ILE A 2 29.71 -32.11 35.21
C ILE A 2 28.65 -32.68 34.26
N LYS A 3 27.37 -32.35 34.45
CA LYS A 3 26.30 -32.62 33.47
C LYS A 3 26.20 -31.41 32.52
N PRO A 4 26.23 -31.59 31.19
CA PRO A 4 26.01 -30.48 30.27
C PRO A 4 24.53 -30.32 29.95
N THR A 5 24.11 -29.07 29.94
CA THR A 5 22.82 -28.55 29.49
C THR A 5 22.79 -28.58 27.96
N LEU A 6 21.77 -29.21 27.35
CA LEU A 6 21.52 -29.13 25.91
C LEU A 6 20.82 -27.80 25.60
N VAL A 7 21.48 -26.95 24.82
CA VAL A 7 20.88 -25.76 24.20
C VAL A 7 20.14 -26.23 22.95
N PHE A 8 18.82 -25.99 22.88
CA PHE A 8 18.04 -26.15 21.66
C PHE A 8 18.39 -25.00 20.72
N CYS A 9 19.17 -25.30 19.68
CA CYS A 9 19.40 -24.41 18.55
C CYS A 9 18.34 -24.73 17.49
N THR A 10 17.31 -23.91 17.38
CA THR A 10 16.30 -24.01 16.32
C THR A 10 16.92 -23.53 15.01
N LEU A 11 17.38 -24.48 14.18
CA LEU A 11 17.64 -24.21 12.78
C LEU A 11 16.30 -23.91 12.10
N LEU A 12 16.05 -22.65 11.73
CA LEU A 12 15.08 -22.35 10.68
C LEU A 12 15.66 -22.87 9.36
N ALA A 13 15.17 -24.01 8.91
CA ALA A 13 15.40 -24.46 7.55
C ALA A 13 14.58 -23.53 6.62
N LEU A 14 15.25 -22.57 5.98
CA LEU A 14 14.74 -21.88 4.80
C LEU A 14 14.61 -22.93 3.68
N GLY A 15 13.50 -23.67 3.68
CA GLY A 15 13.09 -24.49 2.55
C GLY A 15 12.72 -23.55 1.42
N ALA A 16 13.41 -23.66 0.28
CA ALA A 16 12.98 -23.05 -0.96
C ALA A 16 11.57 -23.56 -1.31
N MET A 17 10.54 -22.82 -0.90
CA MET A 17 9.20 -23.05 -1.40
C MET A 17 9.23 -22.69 -2.87
N LEU A 18 9.03 -23.71 -3.71
CA LEU A 18 8.64 -23.52 -5.09
C LEU A 18 7.31 -22.78 -5.10
N PHE A 19 7.38 -21.47 -5.33
CA PHE A 19 6.22 -20.62 -5.52
C PHE A 19 5.48 -21.10 -6.76
N THR A 20 4.29 -21.67 -6.57
CA THR A 20 3.31 -21.68 -7.64
C THR A 20 2.65 -20.31 -7.58
N SER A 21 2.96 -19.46 -8.56
CA SER A 21 2.12 -18.30 -8.85
C SER A 21 0.72 -18.85 -9.11
N SER A 22 -0.19 -18.68 -8.17
CA SER A 22 -1.60 -18.75 -8.51
C SER A 22 -1.87 -17.49 -9.33
N TYR A 23 -1.59 -17.60 -10.63
CA TYR A 23 -2.21 -16.75 -11.62
C TYR A 23 -3.72 -16.95 -11.41
N ALA A 24 -4.40 -15.97 -10.82
CA ALA A 24 -5.77 -15.74 -11.25
C ALA A 24 -5.63 -15.28 -12.69
N ASP A 25 -5.70 -16.26 -13.59
CA ASP A 25 -5.74 -15.99 -15.01
C ASP A 25 -6.95 -15.08 -15.23
N LYS A 26 -6.72 -13.79 -15.50
CA LYS A 26 -7.78 -12.89 -15.99
C LYS A 26 -8.39 -13.42 -17.30
N SER A 27 -7.86 -14.51 -17.88
CA SER A 27 -8.53 -15.25 -18.96
C SER A 27 -9.84 -15.93 -18.53
N GLU A 28 -10.04 -16.27 -17.25
CA GLU A 28 -11.24 -17.03 -16.83
C GLU A 28 -12.34 -16.21 -16.15
N ASP A 29 -12.08 -14.97 -15.69
CA ASP A 29 -13.03 -14.26 -14.79
C ASP A 29 -13.72 -12.99 -15.34
N TYR A 30 -13.70 -12.72 -16.66
CA TYR A 30 -14.50 -11.62 -17.22
C TYR A 30 -15.23 -12.00 -18.52
N ALA A 31 -16.41 -12.59 -18.35
CA ALA A 31 -17.40 -12.84 -19.41
C ALA A 31 -18.10 -11.54 -19.93
N GLY A 32 -17.35 -10.46 -20.22
CA GLY A 32 -17.91 -9.20 -20.75
C GLY A 32 -16.93 -8.10 -21.19
N GLN A 33 -15.68 -8.47 -21.50
CA GLN A 33 -14.44 -7.67 -21.52
C GLN A 33 -14.36 -6.38 -22.38
N LEU A 34 -13.86 -5.28 -21.80
CA LEU A 34 -12.90 -4.40 -22.50
C LEU A 34 -11.59 -5.17 -22.64
N ARG A 35 -11.05 -5.27 -23.85
CA ARG A 35 -9.66 -5.65 -24.09
C ARG A 35 -9.10 -4.75 -25.18
N GLY A 36 -8.03 -4.09 -24.82
CA GLY A 36 -7.19 -3.27 -25.68
C GLY A 36 -5.75 -3.56 -25.31
N PRO A 37 -4.84 -2.58 -25.38
CA PRO A 37 -3.55 -2.66 -24.72
C PRO A 37 -3.69 -2.90 -23.22
N ASP A 38 -2.91 -3.81 -22.63
CA ASP A 38 -2.82 -4.03 -21.17
C ASP A 38 -1.34 -4.10 -20.78
N VAL A 39 -0.76 -2.99 -20.32
CA VAL A 39 0.67 -2.88 -20.04
C VAL A 39 0.95 -3.16 -18.57
N VAL A 40 1.37 -4.39 -18.28
CA VAL A 40 1.70 -4.84 -16.92
C VAL A 40 3.20 -4.82 -16.65
N SER A 41 3.56 -4.51 -15.41
CA SER A 41 4.92 -4.69 -14.90
C SER A 41 5.23 -6.17 -14.71
N TRP A 42 5.83 -6.84 -15.68
CA TRP A 42 6.04 -8.29 -15.68
C TRP A 42 7.23 -8.72 -14.80
N TYR A 43 8.33 -7.97 -14.83
CA TYR A 43 9.46 -8.17 -13.92
C TYR A 43 9.93 -6.85 -13.30
N ALA A 44 10.10 -6.85 -11.97
CA ALA A 44 10.81 -5.82 -11.22
C ALA A 44 12.21 -6.36 -10.84
N GLY A 45 13.26 -5.67 -11.28
CA GLY A 45 14.65 -6.09 -11.09
C GLY A 45 15.10 -7.24 -12.00
N GLY A 46 14.45 -7.45 -13.15
CA GLY A 46 14.80 -8.48 -14.16
C GLY A 46 14.25 -9.90 -13.88
N GLY A 47 14.09 -10.72 -14.93
CA GLY A 47 13.46 -12.06 -14.85
C GLY A 47 14.34 -13.19 -14.27
N GLY A 48 15.62 -12.91 -13.99
CA GLY A 48 16.57 -13.87 -13.41
C GLY A 48 17.13 -13.39 -12.07
N GLY A 49 18.40 -12.96 -12.09
CA GLY A 49 19.02 -12.27 -10.96
C GLY A 49 18.39 -10.90 -10.67
N LEU A 50 18.93 -10.17 -9.70
CA LEU A 50 18.52 -8.80 -9.42
C LEU A 50 19.37 -7.84 -10.25
N ASP A 51 18.79 -7.27 -11.31
CA ASP A 51 19.37 -6.13 -12.03
C ASP A 51 19.04 -4.85 -11.26
N MET A 52 19.67 -4.63 -10.11
CA MET A 52 19.57 -3.39 -9.33
C MET A 52 20.98 -2.90 -9.03
N ASN A 53 21.31 -1.71 -9.56
CA ASN A 53 22.67 -1.17 -9.48
C ASN A 53 22.71 0.10 -8.65
N LEU A 54 23.78 0.26 -7.86
CA LEU A 54 24.15 1.51 -7.20
C LEU A 54 24.86 2.43 -8.20
N TYR A 55 24.43 3.69 -8.27
CA TYR A 55 24.99 4.71 -9.16
C TYR A 55 25.71 5.83 -8.42
N GLY A 56 25.31 6.10 -7.18
CA GLY A 56 25.84 7.20 -6.38
C GLY A 56 25.54 7.03 -4.91
N GLN A 57 26.37 7.68 -4.10
CA GLN A 57 26.17 7.84 -2.67
C GLN A 57 26.50 9.28 -2.32
N GLN A 58 25.62 9.94 -1.59
CA GLN A 58 25.81 11.32 -1.18
C GLN A 58 25.01 11.59 0.09
N ASP A 59 25.64 12.20 1.10
CA ASP A 59 25.00 12.70 2.31
C ASP A 59 24.11 11.66 3.04
N GLY A 60 24.56 10.39 3.06
CA GLY A 60 23.82 9.28 3.68
C GLY A 60 22.64 8.76 2.85
N VAL A 61 22.58 9.10 1.56
CA VAL A 61 21.58 8.62 0.60
C VAL A 61 22.26 7.84 -0.52
N ASN A 62 21.69 6.69 -0.85
CA ASN A 62 22.10 5.83 -1.95
C ASN A 62 21.17 6.02 -3.15
N ALA A 63 21.74 6.14 -4.34
CA ALA A 63 21.01 6.23 -5.60
C ALA A 63 21.09 4.92 -6.37
N PHE A 64 19.94 4.29 -6.58
CA PHE A 64 19.81 3.04 -7.32
C PHE A 64 18.97 3.22 -8.59
N ALA A 65 19.08 2.26 -9.50
CA ALA A 65 18.03 1.97 -10.46
C ALA A 65 17.99 0.47 -10.66
N PHE A 66 16.82 -0.07 -11.02
CA PHE A 66 16.68 -1.48 -11.33
C PHE A 66 16.04 -1.73 -12.70
N GLY A 67 16.30 -2.90 -13.28
CA GLY A 67 15.73 -3.28 -14.57
C GLY A 67 14.24 -3.60 -14.46
N THR A 68 13.46 -3.26 -15.48
CA THR A 68 12.04 -3.54 -15.54
C THR A 68 11.71 -4.23 -16.86
N THR A 69 10.77 -5.17 -16.82
CA THR A 69 10.20 -5.78 -18.02
C THR A 69 8.71 -5.53 -18.02
N SER A 70 8.17 -4.90 -19.06
CA SER A 70 6.73 -4.84 -19.29
C SER A 70 6.25 -6.06 -20.07
N CYS A 71 4.95 -6.32 -19.99
CA CYS A 71 4.26 -7.22 -20.89
C CYS A 71 3.00 -6.53 -21.40
N ASN A 72 2.69 -6.69 -22.68
CA ASN A 72 1.34 -6.40 -23.18
C ASN A 72 0.48 -7.67 -23.04
N PHE A 73 -0.29 -7.74 -21.95
CA PHE A 73 -1.19 -8.85 -21.63
C PHE A 73 -2.56 -8.73 -22.34
N GLY A 74 -2.74 -7.67 -23.11
CA GLY A 74 -3.96 -7.33 -23.82
C GLY A 74 -4.12 -8.12 -25.12
N ASP A 75 -5.11 -7.72 -25.93
CA ASP A 75 -5.35 -8.29 -27.26
C ASP A 75 -5.25 -7.25 -28.39
N MET A 76 -4.79 -6.04 -28.07
CA MET A 76 -4.38 -5.02 -29.03
C MET A 76 -2.93 -4.61 -28.80
N VAL A 77 -2.29 -4.12 -29.87
CA VAL A 77 -0.93 -3.58 -29.82
C VAL A 77 -0.91 -2.32 -28.96
N ALA A 78 0.05 -2.21 -28.03
CA ALA A 78 0.23 -1.05 -27.18
C ALA A 78 1.14 0.00 -27.83
N ASP A 79 0.88 1.28 -27.56
CA ASP A 79 1.62 2.41 -28.10
C ASP A 79 2.99 2.59 -27.42
N TRP A 80 4.02 2.81 -28.23
CA TRP A 80 5.39 3.10 -27.77
C TRP A 80 6.06 4.18 -28.63
N PHE A 81 5.30 5.24 -28.93
CA PHE A 81 5.71 6.30 -29.84
C PHE A 81 6.69 7.27 -29.17
N SER A 82 7.99 7.01 -29.37
CA SER A 82 9.10 7.83 -28.86
C SER A 82 8.94 9.32 -29.19
N GLY A 83 9.30 10.18 -28.24
CA GLY A 83 9.21 11.64 -28.40
C GLY A 83 7.79 12.20 -28.37
N THR A 84 6.83 11.45 -27.82
CA THR A 84 5.44 11.86 -27.64
C THR A 84 4.98 11.56 -26.21
N ASN A 85 3.72 11.87 -25.90
CA ASN A 85 3.06 11.39 -24.69
C ASN A 85 2.35 10.04 -24.85
N ARG A 86 2.38 9.42 -26.04
CA ARG A 86 1.84 8.08 -26.34
C ARG A 86 2.92 7.02 -26.16
N ILE A 87 3.47 6.96 -24.95
CA ILE A 87 4.51 6.02 -24.55
C ILE A 87 4.55 5.91 -23.01
N PRO A 88 4.87 4.75 -22.42
CA PRO A 88 4.81 4.63 -20.98
C PRO A 88 5.91 5.39 -20.25
N VAL A 89 5.53 5.92 -19.10
CA VAL A 89 6.46 6.34 -18.05
C VAL A 89 6.54 5.26 -16.98
N ILE A 90 7.73 5.05 -16.42
CA ILE A 90 7.99 3.92 -15.52
C ILE A 90 8.45 4.46 -14.17
N ALA A 91 7.68 4.18 -13.13
CA ALA A 91 8.02 4.50 -11.74
C ALA A 91 8.83 3.36 -11.11
N GLN A 92 9.74 3.73 -10.22
CA GLN A 92 10.48 2.82 -9.34
C GLN A 92 10.39 3.31 -7.91
N THR A 93 9.99 2.43 -7.01
CA THR A 93 9.82 2.71 -5.58
C THR A 93 10.39 1.57 -4.75
N CYS A 94 10.73 1.87 -3.50
CA CYS A 94 11.20 0.88 -2.53
C CYS A 94 10.43 1.04 -1.23
N TYR A 95 10.07 -0.09 -0.62
CA TYR A 95 9.31 -0.18 0.61
C TYR A 95 10.05 -1.04 1.64
N ARG A 96 9.78 -0.76 2.92
CA ARG A 96 10.23 -1.54 4.07
C ARG A 96 9.01 -1.98 4.88
N LEU A 97 8.99 -3.24 5.30
CA LEU A 97 8.13 -3.74 6.37
C LEU A 97 8.99 -4.09 7.58
N LYS A 98 8.84 -3.34 8.67
CA LYS A 98 9.63 -3.50 9.90
C LYS A 98 8.75 -3.20 11.10
N ASP A 99 8.88 -4.01 12.16
CA ASP A 99 8.13 -3.83 13.41
C ASP A 99 6.61 -3.67 13.22
N GLY A 100 6.06 -4.39 12.23
CA GLY A 100 4.63 -4.36 11.89
C GLY A 100 4.20 -3.18 11.00
N ARG A 101 5.11 -2.25 10.66
CA ARG A 101 4.82 -1.06 9.84
C ARG A 101 5.33 -1.21 8.41
N PHE A 102 4.46 -0.91 7.45
CA PHE A 102 4.79 -0.84 6.03
C PHE A 102 5.06 0.63 5.65
N GLU A 103 6.24 0.92 5.12
CA GLU A 103 6.71 2.29 4.82
C GLU A 103 7.29 2.36 3.41
N GLN A 104 6.96 3.42 2.65
CA GLN A 104 7.73 3.77 1.46
C GLN A 104 9.01 4.47 1.91
N ILE A 105 10.16 3.95 1.48
CA ILE A 105 11.50 4.46 1.87
C ILE A 105 12.28 5.06 0.71
N GLY A 106 11.70 5.06 -0.49
CA GLY A 106 12.30 5.68 -1.65
C GLY A 106 11.37 5.75 -2.85
N THR A 107 11.59 6.78 -3.67
CA THR A 107 11.02 6.93 -5.01
C THR A 107 12.14 7.37 -5.97
N ALA A 108 11.95 7.09 -7.24
CA ALA A 108 12.70 7.71 -8.32
C ALA A 108 11.85 8.78 -9.03
N TRP A 109 12.50 9.61 -9.84
CA TRP A 109 11.85 10.18 -11.02
C TRP A 109 11.55 9.06 -12.00
N LEU A 110 10.72 9.34 -13.00
CA LEU A 110 10.26 8.31 -13.90
C LEU A 110 11.13 8.22 -15.13
N LYS A 111 11.30 7.01 -15.65
CA LYS A 111 11.81 6.84 -17.00
C LYS A 111 10.71 7.25 -17.99
N HIS A 112 11.07 8.06 -18.98
CA HIS A 112 10.29 8.18 -20.21
C HIS A 112 10.78 7.10 -21.17
N SER A 113 9.92 6.13 -21.52
CA SER A 113 10.32 5.03 -22.38
C SER A 113 10.67 5.54 -23.79
N PHE A 114 11.34 4.73 -24.61
CA PHE A 114 11.82 5.19 -25.92
C PHE A 114 11.66 4.19 -27.07
N CYS A 115 11.56 2.90 -26.76
CA CYS A 115 11.48 1.83 -27.76
C CYS A 115 10.99 0.55 -27.11
N ALA A 116 9.98 -0.11 -27.68
CA ALA A 116 9.61 -1.46 -27.28
C ALA A 116 10.42 -2.47 -28.08
N VAL A 117 11.19 -3.33 -27.42
CA VAL A 117 11.88 -4.44 -28.09
C VAL A 117 10.86 -5.43 -28.69
N SER A 118 9.70 -5.58 -28.04
CA SER A 118 8.61 -6.46 -28.46
C SER A 118 9.07 -7.92 -28.68
N GLU A 119 9.63 -8.50 -27.63
CA GLU A 119 10.27 -9.82 -27.63
C GLU A 119 9.42 -10.91 -26.95
N PRO A 120 9.70 -12.21 -27.20
CA PRO A 120 9.13 -13.30 -26.41
C PRO A 120 9.53 -13.18 -24.93
N GLY A 121 8.58 -13.34 -24.00
CA GLY A 121 8.90 -13.26 -22.57
C GLY A 121 7.73 -13.37 -21.60
N CYS A 122 6.50 -13.04 -22.04
CA CYS A 122 5.32 -13.10 -21.18
C CYS A 122 4.10 -13.82 -21.79
N GLY A 123 4.06 -14.01 -23.11
CA GLY A 123 3.00 -14.76 -23.80
C GLY A 123 3.39 -15.22 -25.19
N ASN A 124 2.39 -15.52 -26.03
CA ASN A 124 2.59 -15.82 -27.45
C ASN A 124 2.84 -14.53 -28.24
N CYS A 125 4.08 -14.04 -28.17
CA CYS A 125 4.47 -12.74 -28.70
C CYS A 125 4.21 -12.60 -30.22
N GLN A 126 3.37 -11.63 -30.56
CA GLN A 126 3.14 -11.12 -31.91
C GLN A 126 4.01 -9.87 -32.12
N ALA A 127 5.30 -10.10 -32.38
CA ALA A 127 6.30 -9.04 -32.38
C ALA A 127 5.99 -7.91 -33.37
N THR A 128 6.16 -6.67 -32.90
CA THR A 128 6.02 -5.44 -33.67
C THR A 128 7.37 -4.72 -33.78
N ASN A 129 7.39 -3.49 -34.31
CA ASN A 129 8.58 -2.65 -34.33
C ASN A 129 8.70 -1.81 -33.05
N CYS A 130 9.81 -1.10 -32.92
CA CYS A 130 10.18 -0.23 -31.80
C CYS A 130 9.11 0.77 -31.32
N SER A 131 8.17 1.15 -32.18
CA SER A 131 7.15 2.16 -31.88
C SER A 131 5.91 1.59 -31.18
N THR A 132 5.87 0.29 -30.91
CA THR A 132 4.70 -0.41 -30.37
C THR A 132 5.11 -1.68 -29.64
N LEU A 133 4.39 -2.06 -28.58
CA LEU A 133 4.56 -3.34 -27.92
C LEU A 133 3.50 -4.35 -28.39
N GLY A 134 3.96 -5.40 -29.07
CA GLY A 134 3.09 -6.43 -29.66
C GLY A 134 2.30 -7.23 -28.62
N ILE A 135 1.20 -7.83 -29.07
CA ILE A 135 0.32 -8.65 -28.23
C ILE A 135 1.12 -9.84 -27.66
N GLY A 136 1.07 -10.04 -26.34
CA GLY A 136 1.80 -11.11 -25.64
C GLY A 136 3.32 -10.96 -25.68
N CYS A 137 3.83 -9.79 -26.09
CA CYS A 137 5.25 -9.49 -26.11
C CYS A 137 5.68 -8.75 -24.85
N ALA A 138 6.97 -8.87 -24.55
CA ALA A 138 7.64 -8.17 -23.47
C ALA A 138 8.55 -7.05 -24.01
N ASP A 139 8.86 -6.08 -23.15
CA ASP A 139 9.90 -5.09 -23.38
C ASP A 139 10.73 -4.90 -22.11
N THR A 140 12.05 -5.08 -22.21
CA THR A 140 12.98 -5.03 -21.07
C THR A 140 13.86 -3.79 -21.13
N TYR A 141 13.79 -2.97 -20.08
CA TYR A 141 14.76 -1.93 -19.80
C TYR A 141 15.65 -2.33 -18.63
N TRP A 142 16.94 -2.51 -18.89
CA TRP A 142 17.93 -2.77 -17.84
C TRP A 142 18.09 -1.56 -16.90
N ALA A 143 18.66 -1.78 -15.71
CA ALA A 143 18.91 -0.74 -14.71
C ALA A 143 19.64 0.49 -15.29
N GLY A 144 20.61 0.27 -16.19
CA GLY A 144 21.32 1.35 -16.88
C GLY A 144 20.43 2.26 -17.72
N LEU A 145 19.38 1.70 -18.34
CA LEU A 145 18.39 2.44 -19.13
C LEU A 145 17.34 3.10 -18.23
N ASN A 146 17.02 2.51 -17.09
CA ASN A 146 16.09 3.05 -16.10
C ASN A 146 16.73 4.12 -15.21
N ALA A 147 18.05 4.16 -15.10
CA ALA A 147 18.79 5.22 -14.43
C ALA A 147 18.69 6.57 -15.15
N ASP A 148 18.23 6.61 -16.41
CA ASP A 148 17.85 7.82 -17.13
C ASP A 148 16.40 8.21 -16.81
N ALA A 149 16.20 8.57 -15.54
CA ALA A 149 14.92 8.94 -14.98
C ALA A 149 14.72 10.47 -15.05
N VAL A 150 13.93 10.92 -16.04
CA VAL A 150 13.78 12.32 -16.43
C VAL A 150 12.34 12.83 -16.39
N ALA A 151 11.36 11.94 -16.31
CA ALA A 151 9.95 12.31 -16.27
C ALA A 151 9.54 12.68 -14.83
N PRO A 152 8.98 13.88 -14.62
CA PRO A 152 8.52 14.35 -13.31
C PRO A 152 7.21 13.67 -12.94
N ARG A 153 7.08 13.20 -11.69
CA ARG A 153 5.84 12.58 -11.20
C ARG A 153 4.69 13.58 -11.19
N SER A 154 5.02 14.83 -10.86
CA SER A 154 4.11 15.95 -10.69
C SER A 154 3.32 16.33 -11.95
N ALA A 155 3.83 16.01 -13.14
CA ALA A 155 3.20 16.37 -14.42
C ALA A 155 2.40 15.23 -15.06
N ILE A 156 2.23 14.11 -14.36
CA ILE A 156 1.59 12.90 -14.90
C ILE A 156 0.27 12.65 -14.17
N ASN A 157 -0.81 12.50 -14.93
CA ASN A 157 -2.08 12.00 -14.44
C ASN A 157 -2.08 10.47 -14.62
N ALA A 158 -1.87 9.71 -13.54
CA ALA A 158 -1.76 8.26 -13.62
C ALA A 158 -3.09 7.54 -13.88
N PHE A 159 -4.22 8.17 -13.58
CA PHE A 159 -5.55 7.59 -13.84
C PHE A 159 -5.82 7.49 -15.34
N THR A 160 -5.43 8.52 -16.10
CA THR A 160 -5.61 8.60 -17.57
C THR A 160 -4.35 8.23 -18.35
N GLY A 161 -3.22 8.08 -17.66
CA GLY A 161 -1.89 7.98 -18.25
C GLY A 161 -1.40 9.23 -19.00
N TYR A 162 -2.18 10.31 -19.04
CA TYR A 162 -1.86 11.51 -19.79
C TYR A 162 -0.75 12.32 -19.12
N TYR A 163 0.12 12.89 -19.94
CA TYR A 163 1.07 13.94 -19.59
C TYR A 163 1.39 14.79 -20.81
N ASP A 164 1.87 16.01 -20.59
CA ASP A 164 2.39 16.87 -21.67
C ASP A 164 3.84 16.49 -22.00
N TYR A 165 4.15 16.42 -23.30
CA TYR A 165 5.50 16.17 -23.79
C TYR A 165 5.90 17.21 -24.86
N PRO A 166 7.13 17.75 -24.83
CA PRO A 166 8.21 17.48 -23.87
C PRO A 166 7.88 18.00 -22.45
N PHE A 167 8.46 17.35 -21.43
CA PHE A 167 8.33 17.80 -20.04
C PHE A 167 9.00 19.17 -19.84
N PHE A 168 8.36 20.03 -19.05
CA PHE A 168 8.91 21.34 -18.67
C PHE A 168 9.63 21.32 -17.31
N ILE A 169 9.34 20.32 -16.48
CA ILE A 169 10.02 20.06 -15.22
C ILE A 169 11.08 19.00 -15.48
N SER A 170 12.33 19.30 -15.13
CA SER A 170 13.50 18.44 -15.39
C SER A 170 14.25 18.18 -14.10
N PRO A 171 14.86 16.98 -13.92
CA PRO A 171 15.58 16.69 -12.70
C PRO A 171 16.88 17.51 -12.63
N SER A 172 17.36 17.75 -11.41
CA SER A 172 18.54 18.54 -11.09
C SER A 172 19.44 17.84 -10.05
N GLY A 173 20.66 18.34 -9.89
CA GLY A 173 21.69 17.75 -9.03
C GLY A 173 22.69 16.86 -9.77
N ASP A 174 23.55 16.19 -9.00
CA ASP A 174 24.67 15.39 -9.52
C ASP A 174 24.18 14.18 -10.32
N ASN A 175 24.84 13.88 -11.45
CA ASN A 175 24.37 12.87 -12.40
C ASN A 175 24.26 11.44 -11.81
N SER A 176 25.10 11.12 -10.82
CA SER A 176 25.06 9.85 -10.09
C SER A 176 23.84 9.70 -9.19
N MET A 177 23.23 10.81 -8.75
CA MET A 177 22.08 10.85 -7.83
C MET A 177 20.77 11.24 -8.54
N ARG A 178 20.88 12.17 -9.48
CA ARG A 178 19.76 12.88 -10.11
C ARG A 178 18.75 11.92 -10.72
N GLY A 179 17.50 12.05 -10.27
CA GLY A 179 16.33 11.31 -10.77
C GLY A 179 16.27 9.84 -10.39
N LYS A 180 17.35 9.25 -9.86
CA LYS A 180 17.42 7.82 -9.54
C LYS A 180 16.61 7.50 -8.28
N LEU A 181 16.36 6.22 -8.02
CA LEU A 181 15.72 5.77 -6.79
C LEU A 181 16.62 6.09 -5.61
N GLN A 182 16.25 7.11 -4.83
CA GLN A 182 17.01 7.53 -3.66
C GLN A 182 16.45 6.86 -2.41
N ILE A 183 17.34 6.24 -1.62
CA ILE A 183 17.01 5.57 -0.36
C ILE A 183 18.05 5.98 0.67
N LYS A 184 17.62 6.37 1.89
CA LYS A 184 18.54 6.68 2.98
C LYS A 184 19.31 5.43 3.38
N GLU A 185 20.62 5.56 3.63
CA GLU A 185 21.47 4.47 4.11
C GLU A 185 20.92 3.87 5.41
N THR A 186 20.41 4.72 6.31
CA THR A 186 19.81 4.30 7.58
C THR A 186 18.55 3.46 7.41
N ASP A 187 17.89 3.50 6.26
CA ASP A 187 16.68 2.71 6.02
C ASP A 187 16.95 1.30 5.50
N THR A 188 18.16 1.06 4.99
CA THR A 188 18.54 -0.23 4.37
C THR A 188 19.72 -0.90 5.06
N ASP A 189 20.47 -0.19 5.90
CA ASP A 189 21.54 -0.77 6.71
C ASP A 189 20.95 -1.79 7.71
N PRO A 190 21.35 -3.07 7.63
CA PRO A 190 20.88 -4.10 8.55
C PRO A 190 21.17 -3.81 10.02
N ALA A 191 22.16 -2.97 10.34
CA ALA A 191 22.47 -2.57 11.71
C ALA A 191 21.33 -1.76 12.37
N PHE A 192 20.55 -1.01 11.58
CA PHE A 192 19.41 -0.23 12.06
C PHE A 192 18.06 -0.90 11.78
N ASN A 193 18.05 -1.94 10.94
CA ASN A 193 16.84 -2.56 10.40
C ASN A 193 16.88 -4.09 10.52
N ALA A 194 17.15 -4.57 11.73
CA ALA A 194 17.03 -5.98 12.04
C ALA A 194 15.60 -6.47 11.68
N ASP A 195 15.53 -7.66 11.08
CA ASP A 195 14.29 -8.34 10.67
C ASP A 195 13.40 -7.58 9.66
N ALA A 196 13.88 -6.48 9.10
CA ALA A 196 13.16 -5.74 8.07
C ALA A 196 13.06 -6.52 6.76
N MET A 197 11.90 -6.46 6.13
CA MET A 197 11.66 -6.98 4.77
C MET A 197 11.61 -5.81 3.79
N TYR A 198 12.14 -5.99 2.58
CA TYR A 198 12.20 -4.94 1.57
C TYR A 198 11.53 -5.36 0.26
N PHE A 199 10.89 -4.40 -0.38
CA PHE A 199 10.16 -4.62 -1.63
C PHE A 199 10.50 -3.51 -2.62
N ILE A 200 10.95 -3.88 -3.80
CA ILE A 200 11.00 -2.95 -4.93
C ILE A 200 9.72 -3.08 -5.74
N GLU A 201 9.21 -1.98 -6.25
CA GLU A 201 7.99 -1.95 -7.07
C GLU A 201 8.24 -1.14 -8.32
N ALA A 202 7.73 -1.65 -9.43
CA ALA A 202 7.69 -0.94 -10.70
C ALA A 202 6.26 -0.78 -11.16
N GLN A 203 5.94 0.41 -11.63
CA GLN A 203 4.64 0.74 -12.19
C GLN A 203 4.81 1.36 -13.58
N TYR A 204 4.07 0.82 -14.55
CA TYR A 204 4.02 1.35 -15.91
C TYR A 204 2.75 2.17 -16.08
N VAL A 205 2.88 3.46 -16.40
CA VAL A 205 1.72 4.31 -16.68
C VAL A 205 1.69 4.58 -18.19
N SER A 206 0.68 4.04 -18.87
CA SER A 206 0.49 4.22 -20.32
C SER A 206 -0.88 4.84 -20.62
N PRO A 207 -0.98 5.85 -21.50
CA PRO A 207 -2.26 6.47 -21.82
C PRO A 207 -3.23 5.53 -22.53
N ASP A 208 -2.76 4.71 -23.47
CA ASP A 208 -3.60 3.79 -24.22
C ASP A 208 -4.12 2.63 -23.35
N ASP A 209 -3.30 2.11 -22.44
CA ASP A 209 -3.72 1.19 -21.37
C ASP A 209 -4.86 1.76 -20.52
N ALA A 210 -4.71 3.02 -20.08
CA ALA A 210 -5.68 3.72 -19.26
C ALA A 210 -6.98 4.06 -20.02
N GLU A 211 -6.90 4.39 -21.31
CA GLU A 211 -8.08 4.60 -22.19
C GLU A 211 -8.98 3.36 -22.27
N TRP A 212 -8.40 2.18 -22.05
CA TRP A 212 -9.12 0.90 -22.00
C TRP A 212 -9.48 0.43 -20.59
N GLY A 213 -9.18 1.22 -19.56
CA GLY A 213 -9.52 0.90 -18.17
C GLY A 213 -8.62 -0.16 -17.53
N ASN A 214 -7.40 -0.36 -18.05
CA ASN A 214 -6.48 -1.39 -17.56
C ASN A 214 -5.47 -0.90 -16.50
N GLN A 215 -5.42 0.40 -16.22
CA GLN A 215 -4.42 1.05 -15.34
C GLN A 215 -4.39 0.60 -13.87
N ASP A 216 -5.25 -0.33 -13.44
CA ASP A 216 -5.33 -0.85 -12.07
C ASP A 216 -4.44 -2.08 -11.81
N ASN A 217 -3.84 -2.68 -12.85
CA ASN A 217 -2.99 -3.87 -12.73
C ASN A 217 -1.52 -3.61 -13.12
N ASN A 218 -1.14 -2.34 -13.26
CA ASN A 218 0.11 -1.93 -13.89
C ASN A 218 1.31 -1.81 -12.93
N ALA A 219 1.11 -2.11 -11.64
CA ALA A 219 2.14 -2.16 -10.61
C ALA A 219 2.45 -3.60 -10.18
N SER A 220 3.73 -3.89 -9.95
CA SER A 220 4.21 -5.20 -9.48
C SER A 220 5.39 -5.03 -8.54
N TYR A 221 5.45 -5.87 -7.50
CA TYR A 221 6.55 -5.86 -6.54
C TYR A 221 7.46 -7.08 -6.62
N ARG A 222 8.70 -6.94 -6.13
CA ARG A 222 9.62 -8.05 -5.87
C ARG A 222 10.28 -7.85 -4.51
N MET A 223 10.35 -8.92 -3.73
CA MET A 223 11.07 -8.89 -2.46
C MET A 223 12.57 -8.93 -2.70
N VAL A 224 13.29 -8.06 -1.99
CA VAL A 224 14.75 -7.99 -1.95
C VAL A 224 15.24 -7.99 -0.51
N ASN A 225 16.52 -8.24 -0.33
CA ASN A 225 17.20 -8.11 0.96
C ASN A 225 18.47 -7.28 0.78
N PHE A 226 18.74 -6.37 1.72
CA PHE A 226 19.98 -5.60 1.77
C PHE A 226 20.99 -6.32 2.67
N VAL A 227 22.08 -6.85 2.09
CA VAL A 227 23.18 -7.46 2.87
C VAL A 227 24.05 -6.37 3.52
N THR A 228 24.12 -5.22 2.86
CA THR A 228 24.57 -3.93 3.39
C THR A 228 23.63 -2.87 2.82
N ALA A 229 23.70 -1.63 3.31
CA ALA A 229 22.89 -0.51 2.80
C ALA A 229 22.97 -0.32 1.26
N ILE A 230 24.00 -0.85 0.61
CA ILE A 230 24.25 -0.71 -0.83
C ILE A 230 24.21 -2.02 -1.63
N ASN A 231 23.97 -3.17 -0.99
CA ASN A 231 24.04 -4.48 -1.63
C ASN A 231 22.69 -5.21 -1.57
N PRO A 232 21.75 -4.87 -2.47
CA PRO A 232 20.47 -5.57 -2.57
C PRO A 232 20.64 -6.93 -3.27
N ASN A 233 19.90 -7.93 -2.82
CA ASN A 233 19.85 -9.27 -3.39
C ASN A 233 18.39 -9.71 -3.58
N PRO A 234 18.07 -10.48 -4.62
CA PRO A 234 16.70 -10.93 -4.86
C PRO A 234 16.31 -11.98 -3.82
N VAL A 235 15.08 -11.90 -3.30
CA VAL A 235 14.52 -12.90 -2.38
C VAL A 235 13.41 -13.69 -3.05
N SER A 236 12.52 -13.02 -3.78
CA SER A 236 11.39 -13.65 -4.47
C SER A 236 11.45 -13.45 -5.98
N SER A 237 10.54 -14.10 -6.70
CA SER A 237 10.10 -13.66 -8.03
C SER A 237 9.26 -12.39 -7.92
N THR A 238 9.04 -11.71 -9.04
CA THR A 238 8.05 -10.62 -9.12
C THR A 238 6.65 -11.18 -8.87
N GLN A 239 5.89 -10.49 -8.02
CA GLN A 239 4.46 -10.68 -7.85
C GLN A 239 3.76 -9.74 -8.84
N VAL A 240 3.40 -10.30 -10.00
CA VAL A 240 2.87 -9.54 -11.13
C VAL A 240 1.48 -9.00 -10.80
N THR A 241 1.19 -7.76 -11.22
CA THR A 241 -0.07 -7.03 -11.01
C THR A 241 -0.46 -6.82 -9.56
N GLN A 242 0.51 -6.87 -8.64
CA GLN A 242 0.30 -6.60 -7.23
C GLN A 242 1.22 -5.47 -6.79
N PRO A 243 0.68 -4.33 -6.31
CA PRO A 243 1.53 -3.33 -5.66
C PRO A 243 2.13 -3.86 -4.35
N ALA A 244 3.23 -3.28 -3.91
CA ALA A 244 4.03 -3.75 -2.78
C ALA A 244 3.24 -3.80 -1.47
N ILE A 245 2.21 -2.97 -1.30
CA ILE A 245 1.34 -2.99 -0.11
C ILE A 245 0.63 -4.35 0.08
N ASN A 246 0.41 -5.12 -0.99
CA ASN A 246 -0.12 -6.48 -0.91
C ASN A 246 0.82 -7.43 -0.15
N ALA A 247 2.14 -7.14 -0.13
CA ALA A 247 3.09 -7.91 0.63
C ALA A 247 2.82 -7.82 2.14
N TRP A 248 2.30 -6.70 2.64
CA TRP A 248 2.01 -6.55 4.07
C TRP A 248 0.95 -7.56 4.51
N LYS A 249 -0.17 -7.66 3.78
CA LYS A 249 -1.21 -8.67 4.01
C LYS A 249 -0.70 -10.10 3.84
N PHE A 250 0.20 -10.33 2.89
CA PHE A 250 0.78 -11.64 2.65
C PHE A 250 1.59 -12.14 3.85
N PHE A 251 2.45 -11.28 4.43
CA PHE A 251 3.30 -11.64 5.57
C PHE A 251 2.60 -11.51 6.93
N ASP A 252 1.59 -10.64 7.03
CA ASP A 252 0.72 -10.51 8.20
C ASP A 252 -0.75 -10.69 7.79
N PRO A 253 -1.30 -11.91 7.91
CA PRO A 253 -2.68 -12.21 7.53
C PRO A 253 -3.74 -11.47 8.33
N LEU A 254 -3.39 -10.75 9.41
CA LEU A 254 -4.32 -9.94 10.19
C LEU A 254 -4.43 -8.50 9.72
N VAL A 255 -3.62 -8.07 8.75
CA VAL A 255 -3.80 -6.77 8.08
C VAL A 255 -5.17 -6.75 7.38
N ASP A 256 -5.96 -5.70 7.53
CA ASP A 256 -7.11 -5.46 6.68
C ASP A 256 -6.67 -4.59 5.50
N LEU A 257 -6.57 -5.18 4.31
CA LEU A 257 -6.15 -4.48 3.08
C LEU A 257 -7.36 -4.39 2.15
N ARG A 258 -7.73 -3.17 1.79
CA ARG A 258 -8.91 -2.88 0.98
C ARG A 258 -8.59 -1.93 -0.16
N GLU A 259 -9.09 -2.31 -1.33
CA GLU A 259 -9.15 -1.45 -2.49
C GLU A 259 -10.32 -0.46 -2.32
N VAL A 260 -10.02 0.83 -2.52
CA VAL A 260 -10.99 1.92 -2.39
C VAL A 260 -10.95 2.75 -3.67
N ARG A 261 -12.08 2.80 -4.38
CA ARG A 261 -12.23 3.56 -5.63
C ARG A 261 -12.58 5.01 -5.31
N VAL A 262 -11.81 5.94 -5.84
CA VAL A 262 -12.25 7.35 -5.91
C VAL A 262 -13.32 7.45 -7.00
N PRO A 263 -14.51 8.01 -6.73
CA PRO A 263 -15.61 8.05 -7.69
C PRO A 263 -15.21 8.66 -9.05
N GLU A 264 -15.52 7.94 -10.13
CA GLU A 264 -15.16 8.28 -11.52
C GLU A 264 -13.66 8.49 -11.76
N GLU A 265 -12.82 7.87 -10.93
CA GLU A 265 -11.40 8.15 -10.86
C GLU A 265 -10.61 6.91 -10.41
N GLY A 266 -9.43 7.10 -9.82
CA GLY A 266 -8.43 6.07 -9.60
C GLY A 266 -8.66 5.21 -8.36
N LEU A 267 -7.70 4.31 -8.14
CA LEU A 267 -7.69 3.29 -7.11
C LEU A 267 -6.72 3.65 -5.99
N LEU A 268 -7.19 3.48 -4.76
CA LEU A 268 -6.40 3.50 -3.55
C LEU A 268 -6.35 2.10 -2.94
N ASN A 269 -5.29 1.83 -2.20
CA ASN A 269 -5.17 0.68 -1.32
C ASN A 269 -5.00 1.19 0.11
N ILE A 270 -5.87 0.79 1.01
CA ILE A 270 -5.81 1.16 2.43
C ILE A 270 -5.56 -0.11 3.23
N ALA A 271 -4.50 -0.08 4.04
CA ALA A 271 -4.11 -1.19 4.90
C ALA A 271 -4.14 -0.76 6.37
N VAL A 272 -4.74 -1.58 7.22
CA VAL A 272 -4.84 -1.34 8.66
C VAL A 272 -4.41 -2.57 9.44
N ARG A 273 -3.65 -2.37 10.52
CA ARG A 273 -3.25 -3.45 11.42
C ARG A 273 -3.21 -2.97 12.87
N VAL A 274 -3.83 -3.73 13.77
CA VAL A 274 -3.93 -3.38 15.20
C VAL A 274 -3.27 -4.44 16.08
N TYR A 275 -2.21 -4.09 16.80
CA TYR A 275 -1.49 -4.98 17.71
C TYR A 275 -1.94 -4.73 19.16
N ASP A 276 -2.33 -5.80 19.87
CA ASP A 276 -2.53 -5.77 21.32
C ASP A 276 -1.17 -5.88 22.02
N ASN A 277 -0.82 -4.86 22.80
CA ASN A 277 0.47 -4.80 23.52
C ASN A 277 0.47 -5.63 24.80
N GLN A 278 -0.67 -6.24 25.18
CA GLN A 278 -0.86 -7.04 26.39
C GLN A 278 -0.65 -6.26 27.70
N ASP A 279 -0.75 -4.94 27.63
CA ASP A 279 -0.63 -4.01 28.77
C ASP A 279 -1.83 -3.05 28.90
N GLY A 280 -2.92 -3.33 28.18
CA GLY A 280 -4.10 -2.46 28.10
C GLY A 280 -3.97 -1.34 27.09
N THR A 281 -2.97 -1.40 26.20
CA THR A 281 -2.83 -0.51 25.06
C THR A 281 -2.77 -1.27 23.74
N TRP A 282 -3.08 -0.57 22.65
CA TRP A 282 -3.08 -1.10 21.29
C TRP A 282 -2.29 -0.20 20.37
N GLN A 283 -1.44 -0.78 19.53
CA GLN A 283 -0.73 -0.08 18.46
C GLN A 283 -1.54 -0.18 17.16
N TYR A 284 -1.89 0.96 16.59
CA TYR A 284 -2.58 1.04 15.30
C TYR A 284 -1.59 1.48 14.23
N GLU A 285 -1.52 0.72 13.15
CA GLU A 285 -0.69 1.00 11.96
C GLU A 285 -1.61 1.11 10.75
N TYR A 286 -1.49 2.21 10.01
CA TYR A 286 -2.24 2.49 8.79
C TYR A 286 -1.28 2.80 7.64
N ALA A 287 -1.60 2.34 6.44
CA ALA A 287 -0.94 2.78 5.21
C ALA A 287 -1.98 3.11 4.14
N VAL A 288 -1.85 4.28 3.52
CA VAL A 288 -2.69 4.73 2.40
C VAL A 288 -1.81 4.82 1.17
N HIS A 289 -1.95 3.84 0.27
CA HIS A 289 -1.26 3.79 -1.01
C HIS A 289 -2.19 4.30 -2.11
N ASN A 290 -1.77 5.35 -2.81
CA ASN A 290 -2.46 5.82 -4.00
C ASN A 290 -1.87 5.13 -5.23
N LEU A 291 -2.59 4.19 -5.85
CA LEU A 291 -2.09 3.50 -7.03
C LEU A 291 -2.09 4.43 -8.25
N ASN A 292 -3.23 5.05 -8.56
CA ASN A 292 -3.38 5.83 -9.79
C ASN A 292 -4.36 7.01 -9.71
N SER A 293 -4.89 7.37 -8.53
CA SER A 293 -5.73 8.55 -8.36
C SER A 293 -4.95 9.85 -8.58
N ASP A 294 -5.27 10.57 -9.65
CA ASP A 294 -4.84 11.94 -9.89
C ASP A 294 -5.51 12.94 -8.94
N ARG A 295 -6.73 12.66 -8.46
CA ARG A 295 -7.38 13.45 -7.40
C ARG A 295 -6.53 13.53 -6.14
N SER A 296 -5.74 12.49 -5.84
CA SER A 296 -4.81 12.41 -4.70
C SER A 296 -5.51 12.63 -3.34
N ILE A 297 -4.78 12.45 -2.24
CA ILE A 297 -5.33 12.58 -0.88
C ILE A 297 -4.60 13.68 -0.11
N GLN A 298 -5.34 14.65 0.44
CA GLN A 298 -4.79 15.77 1.21
C GLN A 298 -4.93 15.63 2.70
N SER A 299 -5.81 14.76 3.17
CA SER A 299 -5.99 14.50 4.60
C SER A 299 -6.40 13.07 4.88
N PHE A 300 -6.01 12.59 6.06
CA PHE A 300 -6.43 11.32 6.61
C PHE A 300 -6.88 11.53 8.06
N SER A 301 -8.09 11.05 8.35
CA SER A 301 -8.87 11.39 9.52
C SER A 301 -9.45 10.13 10.14
N ILE A 302 -9.15 9.93 11.43
CA ILE A 302 -9.57 8.75 12.19
C ILE A 302 -10.37 9.22 13.40
N PRO A 303 -11.65 8.85 13.53
CA PRO A 303 -12.44 9.21 14.69
C PRO A 303 -11.92 8.48 15.94
N LEU A 304 -11.97 9.17 17.07
CA LEU A 304 -11.63 8.68 18.40
C LEU A 304 -12.90 8.71 19.26
N GLY A 305 -13.11 7.68 20.08
CA GLY A 305 -14.12 7.75 21.13
C GLY A 305 -13.75 8.76 22.21
N ASP A 306 -14.72 9.43 22.84
CA ASP A 306 -14.47 10.46 23.87
C ASP A 306 -13.68 9.97 25.11
N CYS A 307 -13.60 8.65 25.30
CA CYS A 307 -12.86 7.98 26.36
C CYS A 307 -11.43 7.57 25.94
N VAL A 308 -11.08 7.72 24.67
CA VAL A 308 -9.81 7.25 24.10
C VAL A 308 -8.72 8.30 24.30
N THR A 309 -7.57 7.85 24.78
CA THR A 309 -6.33 8.62 24.79
C THR A 309 -5.32 7.98 23.84
N ILE A 310 -4.70 8.79 22.99
CA ILE A 310 -3.64 8.35 22.07
C ILE A 310 -2.27 8.92 22.44
N SER A 311 -1.22 8.19 22.08
CA SER A 311 0.20 8.55 22.27
C SER A 311 1.04 7.97 21.14
N ASN A 312 2.36 8.22 21.13
CA ASN A 312 3.30 7.70 20.12
C ASN A 312 2.84 7.94 18.68
N ILE A 313 2.24 9.11 18.43
CA ILE A 313 1.68 9.48 17.14
C ILE A 313 2.84 9.72 16.17
N GLY A 314 2.78 9.11 15.00
CA GLY A 314 3.78 9.33 13.97
C GLY A 314 3.24 9.20 12.56
N PHE A 315 4.14 9.50 11.64
CA PHE A 315 3.88 9.72 10.23
C PHE A 315 5.15 9.40 9.44
N ASN A 316 4.98 8.78 8.28
CA ASN A 316 6.03 8.60 7.29
C ASN A 316 5.45 8.84 5.89
N ASP A 317 6.13 9.64 5.09
CA ASP A 317 5.89 9.85 3.67
C ASP A 317 7.16 9.59 2.84
N VAL A 318 7.16 10.07 1.61
CA VAL A 318 8.29 9.94 0.69
C VAL A 318 8.96 11.29 0.47
N ASP A 319 10.28 11.31 0.58
CA ASP A 319 11.09 12.48 0.27
C ASP A 319 11.21 12.67 -1.26
N TYR A 320 10.63 13.74 -1.79
CA TYR A 320 10.87 14.17 -3.16
C TYR A 320 12.25 14.81 -3.29
N HIS A 321 12.94 14.51 -4.40
CA HIS A 321 14.33 14.92 -4.59
C HIS A 321 14.62 15.37 -6.02
N SER A 322 15.87 15.76 -6.27
CA SER A 322 16.35 16.17 -7.59
C SER A 322 15.55 17.32 -8.22
N GLY A 323 15.00 18.22 -7.40
CA GLY A 323 14.26 19.40 -7.86
C GLY A 323 12.86 19.10 -8.38
N GLU A 324 12.25 18.01 -7.93
CA GLU A 324 10.81 17.79 -8.16
C GLU A 324 10.04 18.93 -7.50
N VAL A 325 8.93 19.35 -8.12
CA VAL A 325 8.20 20.55 -7.69
C VAL A 325 7.26 20.29 -6.51
N LEU A 326 7.02 19.01 -6.20
CA LEU A 326 6.18 18.57 -5.09
C LEU A 326 6.84 19.01 -3.77
N ASP A 327 6.04 19.67 -2.95
CA ASP A 327 6.37 20.02 -1.58
C ASP A 327 6.50 18.73 -0.77
N GLY A 328 7.61 18.57 -0.06
CA GLY A 328 7.88 17.44 0.82
C GLY A 328 7.67 17.77 2.30
N THR A 329 6.87 18.81 2.62
CA THR A 329 6.59 19.16 4.02
C THR A 329 5.72 18.09 4.68
N ASP A 330 6.25 17.45 5.73
CA ASP A 330 5.57 16.43 6.53
C ASP A 330 4.24 16.90 7.11
N TRP A 331 3.30 15.97 7.25
CA TRP A 331 2.00 16.26 7.87
C TRP A 331 2.12 16.22 9.38
N THR A 332 1.78 17.34 10.03
CA THR A 332 1.72 17.39 11.49
C THR A 332 0.37 16.86 11.98
N PRO A 333 0.33 15.88 12.90
CA PRO A 333 -0.93 15.40 13.45
C PRO A 333 -1.63 16.48 14.28
N THR A 334 -2.93 16.61 14.08
CA THR A 334 -3.83 17.40 14.92
C THR A 334 -4.74 16.43 15.67
N VAL A 335 -4.72 16.49 17.00
CA VAL A 335 -5.54 15.64 17.87
C VAL A 335 -6.59 16.49 18.55
N THR A 336 -7.84 16.09 18.42
CA THR A 336 -8.98 16.62 19.17
C THR A 336 -9.52 15.54 20.11
N GLN A 337 -10.58 15.84 20.85
CA GLN A 337 -11.21 14.83 21.70
C GLN A 337 -11.87 13.70 20.90
N THR A 338 -12.29 13.96 19.67
CA THR A 338 -13.11 13.06 18.86
C THR A 338 -12.40 12.52 17.62
N GLU A 339 -11.16 12.95 17.35
CA GLU A 339 -10.50 12.65 16.07
C GLU A 339 -9.00 12.92 16.13
N VAL A 340 -8.22 12.12 15.40
CA VAL A 340 -6.85 12.46 14.98
C VAL A 340 -6.81 12.63 13.46
N THR A 341 -6.18 13.71 13.01
CA THR A 341 -6.09 14.07 11.58
C THR A 341 -4.66 14.45 11.21
N TRP A 342 -4.21 13.99 10.05
CA TRP A 342 -3.02 14.50 9.37
C TRP A 342 -3.46 15.11 8.04
N SER A 343 -2.87 16.24 7.66
CA SER A 343 -3.21 16.91 6.41
C SER A 343 -2.09 17.80 5.89
N THR A 344 -2.08 18.03 4.57
CA THR A 344 -1.36 19.13 3.95
C THR A 344 -2.25 20.36 3.76
N VAL A 345 -1.71 21.42 3.17
CA VAL A 345 -2.49 22.61 2.77
C VAL A 345 -3.36 22.31 1.54
N ASP A 346 -4.50 22.98 1.43
CA ASP A 346 -5.46 22.75 0.33
C ASP A 346 -4.87 23.08 -1.06
N TYR A 347 -5.44 22.44 -2.09
CA TYR A 347 -5.02 22.59 -3.50
C TYR A 347 -4.96 24.05 -3.98
N ASP A 348 -5.95 24.87 -3.60
CA ASP A 348 -5.99 26.28 -3.98
C ASP A 348 -4.87 27.12 -3.35
N THR A 349 -4.31 26.65 -2.23
CA THR A 349 -3.18 27.28 -1.55
C THR A 349 -1.85 26.87 -2.20
N ASN A 350 -1.67 25.57 -2.43
CA ASN A 350 -0.48 25.04 -3.09
C ASN A 350 -0.84 23.78 -3.89
N GLN A 351 -0.90 23.88 -5.22
CA GLN A 351 -1.17 22.73 -6.09
C GLN A 351 -0.08 21.65 -6.04
N TRP A 352 1.10 22.00 -5.52
CA TRP A 352 2.23 21.12 -5.29
C TRP A 352 2.34 20.64 -3.85
N ALA A 353 1.34 20.90 -2.99
CA ALA A 353 1.32 20.42 -1.62
C ALA A 353 1.55 18.90 -1.56
N ASN A 354 2.03 18.46 -0.40
CA ASN A 354 2.44 17.09 -0.11
C ASN A 354 1.23 16.14 0.04
N ALA A 355 0.34 16.11 -0.94
CA ALA A 355 -0.74 15.15 -1.02
C ALA A 355 -0.19 13.75 -1.31
N ILE A 356 -0.91 12.70 -0.92
CA ILE A 356 -0.61 11.32 -1.31
C ILE A 356 -0.84 11.19 -2.82
N ARG A 357 0.22 11.40 -3.60
CA ARG A 357 0.20 11.34 -5.07
C ARG A 357 0.22 9.89 -5.54
N TRP A 358 -0.13 9.67 -6.80
CA TRP A 358 -0.08 8.36 -7.41
C TRP A 358 1.32 7.71 -7.28
N GLY A 359 1.34 6.39 -7.10
CA GLY A 359 2.55 5.60 -6.86
C GLY A 359 3.27 5.95 -5.56
N THR A 360 2.57 6.55 -4.58
CA THR A 360 3.13 6.83 -3.26
C THR A 360 2.24 6.31 -2.12
N THR A 361 2.87 6.02 -0.99
CA THR A 361 2.23 5.50 0.23
C THR A 361 2.62 6.34 1.42
N PHE A 362 1.63 6.81 2.17
CA PHE A 362 1.85 7.46 3.47
C PHE A 362 1.42 6.50 4.57
N SER A 363 2.20 6.46 5.65
CA SER A 363 1.97 5.58 6.79
C SER A 363 1.73 6.40 8.06
N PHE A 364 0.75 5.99 8.85
CA PHE A 364 0.30 6.69 10.05
C PHE A 364 0.20 5.70 11.19
N TRP A 365 0.59 6.12 12.38
CA TRP A 365 0.50 5.25 13.55
C TRP A 365 0.29 6.01 14.85
N PHE A 366 -0.26 5.31 15.83
CA PHE A 366 -0.34 5.75 17.22
C PHE A 366 -0.60 4.56 18.13
N THR A 367 -0.38 4.77 19.43
CA THR A 367 -0.81 3.85 20.49
C THR A 367 -2.06 4.42 21.16
N ALA A 368 -3.10 3.62 21.34
CA ALA A 368 -4.30 4.01 22.09
C ALA A 368 -4.46 3.14 23.35
N ASP A 369 -5.14 3.66 24.36
CA ASP A 369 -5.54 2.95 25.58
C ASP A 369 -6.86 2.18 25.42
N HIS A 370 -7.36 2.04 24.19
CA HIS A 370 -8.59 1.32 23.86
C HIS A 370 -8.45 0.44 22.60
N GLY A 371 -9.18 -0.68 22.63
CA GLY A 371 -9.20 -1.67 21.57
C GLY A 371 -9.97 -1.23 20.33
N PRO A 372 -9.83 -2.00 19.23
CA PRO A 372 -10.36 -1.59 17.93
C PRO A 372 -11.85 -1.88 17.77
N GLN A 373 -12.55 -0.97 17.09
CA GLN A 373 -13.82 -1.23 16.42
C GLN A 373 -13.79 -0.70 14.99
N ASN A 374 -14.63 -1.27 14.12
CA ASN A 374 -14.79 -0.78 12.77
C ASN A 374 -15.56 0.54 12.76
N VAL A 375 -14.92 1.59 12.29
CA VAL A 375 -15.48 2.95 12.18
C VAL A 375 -15.14 3.54 10.83
N ASP A 376 -15.85 4.59 10.44
CA ASP A 376 -15.64 5.28 9.18
C ASP A 376 -14.44 6.24 9.28
N LEU A 377 -13.37 5.88 8.57
CA LEU A 377 -12.21 6.73 8.34
C LEU A 377 -12.50 7.66 7.16
N THR A 378 -12.00 8.90 7.23
CA THR A 378 -12.20 9.89 6.16
C THR A 378 -10.88 10.21 5.46
N LEU A 379 -10.89 10.10 4.13
CA LEU A 379 -9.79 10.51 3.26
C LEU A 379 -10.22 11.74 2.47
N GLY A 380 -9.65 12.91 2.77
CA GLY A 380 -9.95 14.14 2.02
C GLY A 380 -9.24 14.13 0.66
N LEU A 381 -9.99 14.34 -0.42
CA LEU A 381 -9.43 14.40 -1.77
C LEU A 381 -8.75 15.76 -2.01
N PHE A 382 -7.57 15.74 -2.63
CA PHE A 382 -6.76 16.95 -2.79
C PHE A 382 -7.22 17.83 -3.94
N LYS A 383 -7.21 17.31 -5.18
CA LYS A 383 -7.69 18.09 -6.33
C LYS A 383 -9.20 18.29 -6.21
N PRO A 384 -9.75 19.43 -6.66
CA PRO A 384 -11.19 19.67 -6.63
C PRO A 384 -12.01 18.66 -7.47
N GLY A 385 -13.27 18.46 -7.10
CA GLY A 385 -14.25 17.70 -7.87
C GLY A 385 -15.55 17.50 -7.09
N ALA A 386 -16.45 16.64 -7.58
CA ALA A 386 -17.81 16.51 -7.05
C ALA A 386 -17.83 16.07 -5.58
N GLU A 387 -17.12 14.97 -5.28
CA GLU A 387 -16.94 14.51 -3.91
C GLU A 387 -15.67 15.12 -3.30
N PRO A 388 -15.73 15.64 -2.05
CA PRO A 388 -14.58 16.21 -1.37
C PRO A 388 -13.76 15.14 -0.62
N SER A 389 -14.30 13.95 -0.40
CA SER A 389 -13.66 12.89 0.37
C SER A 389 -14.15 11.50 -0.04
N VAL A 390 -13.44 10.49 0.45
CA VAL A 390 -13.85 9.08 0.39
C VAL A 390 -13.89 8.53 1.82
N ILE A 391 -14.89 7.69 2.09
CA ILE A 391 -15.06 7.02 3.39
C ILE A 391 -14.58 5.57 3.27
N HIS A 392 -13.85 5.13 4.28
CA HIS A 392 -13.39 3.76 4.39
C HIS A 392 -13.62 3.23 5.80
N THR A 393 -14.43 2.17 5.94
CA THR A 393 -14.65 1.54 7.24
C THR A 393 -13.49 0.61 7.59
N ALA A 394 -12.80 0.87 8.70
CA ALA A 394 -11.71 0.03 9.21
C ALA A 394 -11.54 0.17 10.73
N ALA A 395 -10.65 -0.65 11.29
CA ALA A 395 -10.39 -0.66 12.74
C ALA A 395 -9.78 0.66 13.23
N ALA A 396 -10.37 1.26 14.26
CA ALA A 396 -9.83 2.39 15.02
C ALA A 396 -10.21 2.26 16.51
N PRO A 397 -9.56 2.99 17.42
CA PRO A 397 -9.90 2.90 18.84
C PRO A 397 -11.27 3.51 19.12
N SER A 398 -12.09 2.78 19.84
CA SER A 398 -13.43 3.23 20.24
C SER A 398 -13.64 3.04 21.74
N CYS A 399 -14.66 3.70 22.26
CA CYS A 399 -15.14 3.37 23.59
C CYS A 399 -15.77 1.99 23.59
N PRO A 400 -15.64 1.22 24.68
CA PRO A 400 -16.42 0.00 24.86
C PRO A 400 -17.89 0.40 24.75
N SER A 401 -18.64 -0.27 23.90
CA SER A 401 -20.07 -0.01 23.87
C SER A 401 -20.70 -0.59 25.14
N ASN A 402 -21.61 0.15 25.77
CA ASN A 402 -22.29 -0.33 26.97
C ASN A 402 -23.34 -1.35 26.54
N CYS A 403 -22.88 -2.57 26.26
CA CYS A 403 -23.72 -3.66 25.80
C CYS A 403 -24.55 -4.16 26.97
N ILE A 404 -25.82 -3.74 27.04
CA ILE A 404 -26.73 -4.22 28.07
C ILE A 404 -26.95 -5.73 27.95
N GLY A 405 -26.72 -6.27 26.75
CA GLY A 405 -26.75 -7.70 26.49
C GLY A 405 -25.51 -8.50 26.92
N ASP A 406 -24.41 -7.88 27.36
CA ASP A 406 -23.21 -8.58 27.86
C ASP A 406 -23.40 -8.96 29.33
N VAL A 407 -24.22 -9.98 29.55
CA VAL A 407 -24.64 -10.41 30.90
C VAL A 407 -23.57 -11.22 31.61
N ASP A 408 -22.61 -11.79 30.87
CA ASP A 408 -21.50 -12.54 31.45
C ASP A 408 -20.23 -11.69 31.68
N GLY A 409 -20.23 -10.44 31.19
CA GLY A 409 -19.16 -9.46 31.37
C GLY A 409 -17.91 -9.80 30.57
N SER A 410 -18.07 -10.52 29.46
CA SER A 410 -16.97 -10.93 28.58
C SER A 410 -16.47 -9.80 27.67
N GLY A 411 -17.18 -8.67 27.61
CA GLY A 411 -16.93 -7.56 26.71
C GLY A 411 -17.45 -7.79 25.29
N SER A 412 -18.33 -8.78 25.09
CA SER A 412 -18.94 -9.04 23.78
C SER A 412 -20.27 -9.78 23.91
N VAL A 413 -21.30 -9.36 23.18
CA VAL A 413 -22.59 -10.05 23.21
C VAL A 413 -22.63 -11.19 22.21
N ASN A 414 -22.64 -12.42 22.70
CA ASN A 414 -22.60 -13.63 21.90
C ASN A 414 -23.46 -14.77 22.48
N VAL A 415 -23.19 -16.02 22.08
CA VAL A 415 -23.96 -17.18 22.55
C VAL A 415 -23.80 -17.45 24.04
N ALA A 416 -22.69 -17.05 24.65
CA ALA A 416 -22.44 -17.19 26.08
C ALA A 416 -23.45 -16.37 26.90
N ASP A 417 -23.74 -15.14 26.48
CA ASP A 417 -24.76 -14.27 27.07
C ASP A 417 -26.15 -14.88 26.99
N LEU A 418 -26.50 -15.42 25.82
CA LEU A 418 -27.78 -16.10 25.64
C LEU A 418 -27.90 -17.32 26.57
N LEU A 419 -26.83 -18.08 26.72
CA LEU A 419 -26.80 -19.24 27.63
C LEU A 419 -26.85 -18.82 29.09
N ALA A 420 -26.24 -17.69 29.45
CA ALA A 420 -26.31 -17.12 30.80
C ALA A 420 -27.75 -16.73 31.15
N ILE A 421 -28.49 -16.04 30.27
CA ILE A 421 -29.92 -15.74 30.47
C ILE A 421 -30.75 -17.01 30.62
N VAL A 422 -30.57 -17.99 29.72
CA VAL A 422 -31.33 -19.24 29.76
C VAL A 422 -31.07 -20.02 31.07
N SER A 423 -29.90 -19.87 31.69
CA SER A 423 -29.56 -20.56 32.94
C SER A 423 -30.37 -20.07 34.15
N VAL A 424 -30.87 -18.84 34.11
CA VAL A 424 -31.65 -18.20 35.18
C VAL A 424 -33.11 -17.90 34.75
N TRP A 425 -33.59 -18.61 33.72
CA TRP A 425 -34.91 -18.40 33.14
C TRP A 425 -36.07 -18.49 34.15
N GLY A 426 -36.97 -17.52 34.12
CA GLY A 426 -38.15 -17.45 34.98
C GLY A 426 -37.83 -17.10 36.44
N THR A 427 -36.60 -16.67 36.75
CA THR A 427 -36.19 -16.18 38.07
C THR A 427 -36.22 -14.65 38.12
N ASN A 428 -35.92 -14.07 39.28
CA ASN A 428 -35.68 -12.64 39.45
C ASN A 428 -34.18 -12.33 39.62
N ASP A 429 -33.30 -13.19 39.07
CA ASP A 429 -31.86 -13.00 39.13
C ASP A 429 -31.48 -11.74 38.32
N PRO A 430 -30.87 -10.72 38.95
CA PRO A 430 -30.50 -9.48 38.26
C PRO A 430 -29.52 -9.70 37.10
N THR A 431 -28.80 -10.82 37.08
CA THR A 431 -27.85 -11.12 35.99
C THR A 431 -28.53 -11.49 34.67
N GLY A 432 -29.77 -12.02 34.72
CA GLY A 432 -30.54 -12.35 33.52
C GLY A 432 -31.67 -11.36 33.20
N ASP A 433 -31.99 -10.44 34.11
CA ASP A 433 -33.06 -9.44 33.98
C ASP A 433 -32.53 -8.17 33.30
N VAL A 434 -32.21 -8.29 32.01
CA VAL A 434 -31.64 -7.20 31.19
C VAL A 434 -32.61 -6.03 31.05
N THR A 435 -33.92 -6.31 31.03
CA THR A 435 -34.96 -5.29 30.88
C THR A 435 -35.34 -4.62 32.20
N GLY A 436 -34.97 -5.19 33.34
CA GLY A 436 -35.23 -4.67 34.68
C GLY A 436 -36.70 -4.77 35.09
N ASP A 437 -37.45 -5.71 34.52
CA ASP A 437 -38.88 -5.90 34.80
C ASP A 437 -39.14 -6.81 36.03
N GLY A 438 -38.07 -7.36 36.60
CA GLY A 438 -38.07 -8.20 37.79
C GLY A 438 -38.26 -9.69 37.49
N ILE A 439 -38.29 -10.12 36.22
CA ILE A 439 -38.38 -11.54 35.84
C ILE A 439 -37.65 -11.85 34.54
N VAL A 440 -36.69 -12.77 34.59
CA VAL A 440 -35.98 -13.26 33.40
C VAL A 440 -36.93 -13.99 32.46
N ASN A 441 -37.23 -13.37 31.31
CA ASN A 441 -38.20 -13.85 30.35
C ASN A 441 -37.79 -13.55 28.88
N VAL A 442 -38.74 -13.70 27.96
CA VAL A 442 -38.47 -13.52 26.52
C VAL A 442 -38.02 -12.11 26.16
N ALA A 443 -38.44 -11.11 26.94
CA ALA A 443 -38.02 -9.73 26.76
C ALA A 443 -36.50 -9.56 26.94
N ASP A 444 -35.89 -10.26 27.89
CA ASP A 444 -34.45 -10.19 28.14
C ASP A 444 -33.64 -10.89 27.04
N ILE A 445 -34.13 -12.02 26.52
CA ILE A 445 -33.53 -12.66 25.33
C ILE A 445 -33.59 -11.70 24.13
N LEU A 446 -34.72 -11.02 23.92
CA LEU A 446 -34.85 -10.07 22.82
C LEU A 446 -33.90 -8.86 22.99
N ALA A 447 -33.63 -8.44 24.23
CA ALA A 447 -32.64 -7.40 24.51
C ALA A 447 -31.21 -7.86 24.19
N VAL A 448 -30.80 -9.06 24.62
CA VAL A 448 -29.50 -9.64 24.24
C VAL A 448 -29.36 -9.83 22.72
N MET A 449 -30.42 -10.31 22.06
CA MET A 449 -30.40 -10.47 20.61
C MET A 449 -30.37 -9.14 19.85
N ALA A 450 -30.91 -8.06 20.43
CA ALA A 450 -30.83 -6.73 19.86
C ALA A 450 -29.39 -6.18 19.90
N ASP A 451 -28.63 -6.57 20.92
CA ASP A 451 -27.21 -6.20 21.10
C ASP A 451 -26.24 -7.23 20.49
N TRP A 452 -26.70 -8.17 19.66
CA TRP A 452 -25.84 -9.26 19.18
C TRP A 452 -24.59 -8.74 18.44
N ASN A 453 -23.39 -9.21 18.84
CA ASN A 453 -22.07 -8.73 18.41
C ASN A 453 -21.70 -7.30 18.85
N CYS A 454 -22.42 -6.70 19.80
CA CYS A 454 -21.98 -5.50 20.52
C CYS A 454 -20.67 -5.80 21.28
N VAL A 455 -19.69 -4.88 21.24
CA VAL A 455 -18.33 -5.02 21.80
C VAL A 455 -17.80 -3.73 22.41
#